data_AF-A0A351VJM4-F1
#
_entry.id   AF-A0A351VJM4-F1
#
_cell.length_a   1.000
_cell.length_b   1.000
_cell.length_c   1.000
_cell.angle_alpha   90.00
_cell.angle_beta   90.00
_cell.angle_gamma   90.00
#
_symmetry.space_group_name_H-M   'P 1'
#
loop_
_entity.id
_entity.type
_entity.pdbx_description
1 polymer ?
#
loop_
_entity_poly.entity_id
_entity_poly.type
_entity_poly.pdbx_seq_one_letter_code
_entity_poly.pdbx_strand_id
1 'polypeptide(L)'
;MKKHVVVTVVAGALMLGMTVVASAAKAPQKEYTGSESCKKCHAEEYKTWKESYHSKMVRKKDDGILKGVVEKWAADGPTKGNVTGKEFKLGDVEYVVGSKWKQRFLVKNDQTNGLQFLNKQYNSMSGKWENYGNKNDWGTICG
;
A
#
# COMPACT_ATOMS: atom_id res chain seq x y z
N MET A 1 54.96 -67.54 17.36
CA MET A 1 55.60 -67.25 16.06
C MET A 1 54.87 -67.99 14.95
N LYS A 2 54.14 -67.30 14.07
CA LYS A 2 54.04 -67.55 12.61
C LYS A 2 52.92 -66.67 12.03
N LYS A 3 53.30 -65.86 11.04
CA LYS A 3 52.44 -65.01 10.21
C LYS A 3 51.73 -65.88 9.18
N HIS A 4 50.49 -65.56 8.82
CA HIS A 4 50.00 -65.70 7.45
C HIS A 4 49.01 -64.58 7.13
N VAL A 5 48.99 -64.25 5.85
CA VAL A 5 48.63 -63.00 5.20
C VAL A 5 47.55 -63.34 4.17
N VAL A 6 46.47 -62.54 4.14
CA VAL A 6 45.61 -62.20 2.97
C VAL A 6 44.74 -63.39 2.47
N VAL A 7 43.48 -63.23 2.05
CA VAL A 7 42.97 -62.57 0.85
C VAL A 7 41.45 -62.33 0.97
N THR A 8 41.07 -61.15 0.48
CA THR A 8 39.79 -60.56 0.07
C THR A 8 38.73 -61.48 -0.54
N VAL A 9 37.44 -61.26 -0.22
CA VAL A 9 36.34 -61.23 -1.23
C VAL A 9 35.34 -60.12 -0.86
N VAL A 10 35.05 -59.30 -1.88
CA VAL A 10 34.15 -58.15 -1.90
C VAL A 10 32.71 -58.58 -2.14
N ALA A 11 31.76 -58.00 -1.41
CA ALA A 11 30.40 -57.66 -1.86
C ALA A 11 29.81 -56.69 -0.82
N GLY A 12 29.67 -55.39 -1.04
CA GLY A 12 29.12 -54.75 -2.23
C GLY A 12 27.66 -54.39 -1.98
N ALA A 13 27.39 -53.48 -1.03
CA ALA A 13 26.11 -52.80 -0.91
C ALA A 13 26.30 -51.46 -0.16
N LEU A 14 27.00 -50.52 -0.80
CA LEU A 14 26.86 -49.10 -0.46
C LEU A 14 25.46 -48.67 -0.93
N MET A 15 24.44 -48.82 -0.08
CA MET A 15 23.22 -48.05 -0.26
C MET A 15 23.55 -46.60 0.09
N LEU A 16 24.00 -45.83 -0.90
CA LEU A 16 23.90 -44.39 -0.85
C LEU A 16 22.42 -44.06 -0.69
N GLY A 17 22.03 -43.69 0.53
CA GLY A 17 20.77 -43.06 0.83
C GLY A 17 20.69 -41.73 0.11
N MET A 18 20.21 -41.77 -1.14
CA MET A 18 19.92 -40.58 -1.91
C MET A 18 18.52 -40.12 -1.48
N THR A 19 18.47 -39.41 -0.35
CA THR A 19 17.28 -38.66 0.04
C THR A 19 17.04 -37.60 -1.02
N VAL A 20 16.12 -37.87 -1.95
CA VAL A 20 15.59 -36.85 -2.85
C VAL A 20 14.81 -35.88 -1.97
N VAL A 21 15.46 -34.79 -1.58
CA VAL A 21 14.75 -33.64 -1.02
C VAL A 21 13.98 -33.05 -2.20
N ALA A 22 12.71 -33.41 -2.32
CA ALA A 22 11.79 -32.72 -3.19
C ALA A 22 11.69 -31.27 -2.67
N SER A 23 12.47 -30.37 -3.26
CA SER A 23 12.23 -28.93 -3.10
C SER A 23 10.85 -28.66 -3.68
N ALA A 24 9.86 -28.59 -2.80
CA ALA A 24 8.58 -27.99 -3.12
C ALA A 24 8.89 -26.54 -3.51
N ALA A 25 8.97 -26.27 -4.82
CA ALA A 25 9.05 -24.91 -5.32
C ALA A 25 7.83 -24.17 -4.78
N LYS A 26 8.05 -23.22 -3.87
CA LYS A 26 6.99 -22.32 -3.42
C LYS A 26 6.42 -21.69 -4.69
N ALA A 27 5.12 -21.87 -4.91
CA ALA A 27 4.42 -21.14 -5.96
C ALA A 27 4.72 -19.64 -5.77
N PRO A 28 5.08 -18.90 -6.83
CA PRO A 28 5.41 -17.50 -6.69
C PRO A 28 4.22 -16.79 -6.05
N GLN A 29 4.46 -16.17 -4.89
CA GLN A 29 3.48 -15.28 -4.31
C GLN A 29 3.19 -14.18 -5.32
N LYS A 30 1.91 -13.86 -5.51
CA LYS A 30 1.52 -12.72 -6.35
C LYS A 30 2.04 -11.46 -5.67
N GLU A 31 3.18 -10.99 -6.13
CA GLU A 31 3.83 -9.78 -5.63
C GLU A 31 3.33 -8.58 -6.43
N TYR A 32 3.01 -7.49 -5.73
CA TYR A 32 2.73 -6.21 -6.36
C TYR A 32 4.04 -5.52 -6.69
N THR A 33 4.38 -5.41 -7.97
CA THR A 33 5.69 -4.87 -8.43
C THR A 33 5.72 -3.34 -8.55
N GLY A 34 4.58 -2.67 -8.34
CA GLY A 34 4.42 -1.24 -8.54
C GLY A 34 4.29 -0.84 -10.02
N SER A 35 3.56 0.24 -10.29
CA SER A 35 3.33 0.72 -11.66
C SER A 35 4.60 1.20 -12.37
N GLU A 36 5.60 1.66 -11.63
CA GLU A 36 6.87 2.13 -12.20
C GLU A 36 7.63 1.00 -12.92
N SER A 37 7.51 -0.26 -12.47
CA SER A 37 8.16 -1.40 -13.13
C SER A 37 7.65 -1.60 -14.56
N CYS A 38 6.39 -1.22 -14.82
CA CYS A 38 5.74 -1.39 -16.10
C CYS A 38 6.27 -0.40 -17.16
N LYS A 39 6.75 0.77 -16.73
CA LYS A 39 7.16 1.88 -17.60
C LYS A 39 8.24 1.49 -18.63
N LYS A 40 9.15 0.58 -18.26
CA LYS A 40 10.27 0.18 -19.13
C LYS A 40 9.81 -0.44 -20.46
N CYS A 41 8.71 -1.20 -20.43
CA CYS A 41 8.18 -1.90 -21.60
C CYS A 41 6.88 -1.25 -22.13
N HIS A 42 6.13 -0.55 -21.27
CA HIS A 42 4.83 0.07 -21.59
C HIS A 42 4.87 1.58 -21.37
N ALA A 43 5.76 2.26 -22.08
CA ALA A 43 6.04 3.68 -21.84
C ALA A 43 4.84 4.58 -22.16
N GLU A 44 4.14 4.32 -23.28
CA GLU A 44 3.00 5.15 -23.72
C GLU A 44 1.75 4.93 -22.85
N GLU A 45 1.45 3.68 -22.49
CA GLU A 45 0.36 3.36 -21.57
C GLU A 45 0.66 3.92 -20.18
N TYR A 46 1.90 3.76 -19.68
CA TYR A 46 2.29 4.34 -18.41
C TYR A 46 2.13 5.86 -18.42
N LYS A 47 2.57 6.55 -19.49
CA LYS A 47 2.45 8.00 -19.62
C LYS A 47 0.99 8.45 -19.56
N THR A 48 0.13 7.89 -20.40
CA THR A 48 -1.31 8.24 -20.45
C THR A 48 -2.02 7.90 -19.14
N TRP A 49 -1.73 6.74 -18.53
CA TRP A 49 -2.27 6.36 -17.24
C TRP A 49 -1.82 7.30 -16.11
N LYS A 50 -0.54 7.67 -16.07
CA LYS A 50 0.03 8.58 -15.06
C LYS A 50 -0.60 9.97 -15.13
N GLU A 51 -1.10 10.38 -16.29
CA GLU A 51 -1.83 11.64 -16.47
C GLU A 51 -3.31 11.54 -16.05
N SER A 52 -3.89 10.34 -16.05
CA SER A 52 -5.30 10.11 -15.70
C SER A 52 -5.62 10.39 -14.22
N TYR A 53 -6.91 10.53 -13.89
CA TYR A 53 -7.33 10.62 -12.49
C TYR A 53 -7.22 9.30 -11.72
N HIS A 54 -7.17 8.16 -12.41
CA HIS A 54 -7.02 6.86 -11.76
C HIS A 54 -5.69 6.75 -11.02
N SER A 55 -4.59 7.17 -11.65
CA SER A 55 -3.25 7.18 -11.03
C SER A 55 -3.10 8.24 -9.94
N LYS A 56 -4.04 9.19 -9.85
CA LYS A 56 -4.00 10.35 -8.95
C LYS A 56 -5.04 10.27 -7.82
N MET A 57 -5.74 9.15 -7.70
CA MET A 57 -6.85 8.99 -6.76
C MET A 57 -6.41 9.08 -5.29
N VAL A 58 -5.26 8.49 -4.95
CA VAL A 58 -4.69 8.58 -3.60
C VAL A 58 -3.27 9.12 -3.73
N ARG A 59 -3.01 10.27 -3.12
CA ARG A 59 -1.71 10.94 -3.16
C ARG A 59 -1.30 11.39 -1.77
N LYS A 60 0.00 11.51 -1.52
CA LYS A 60 0.47 12.22 -0.34
C LYS A 60 -0.07 13.64 -0.34
N LYS A 61 -0.28 14.21 0.84
CA LYS A 61 -0.80 15.58 1.00
C LYS A 61 -0.08 16.57 0.08
N ASP A 62 1.24 16.60 0.14
CA ASP A 62 2.05 17.63 -0.53
C ASP A 62 2.05 17.48 -2.06
N ASP A 63 1.82 16.27 -2.58
CA ASP A 63 1.69 16.01 -4.03
C ASP A 63 0.27 16.24 -4.57
N GLY A 64 -0.70 16.24 -3.66
CA GLY A 64 -2.10 15.98 -3.99
C GLY A 64 -3.05 17.13 -3.72
N ILE A 65 -2.78 17.93 -2.70
CA ILE A 65 -3.73 18.86 -2.11
C ILE A 65 -4.02 20.06 -3.02
N LEU A 66 -5.29 20.42 -3.15
CA LEU A 66 -5.69 21.58 -3.94
C LEU A 66 -5.39 22.88 -3.18
N LYS A 67 -4.97 23.91 -3.90
CA LYS A 67 -4.76 25.25 -3.33
C LYS A 67 -5.97 25.77 -2.54
N GLY A 68 -7.18 25.61 -3.09
CA GLY A 68 -8.42 26.03 -2.42
C GLY A 68 -8.72 25.28 -1.12
N VAL A 69 -8.20 24.06 -0.94
CA VAL A 69 -8.27 23.33 0.34
C VAL A 69 -7.42 24.06 1.38
N VAL A 70 -6.17 24.39 1.02
CA VAL A 70 -5.22 25.07 1.91
C VAL A 70 -5.76 26.45 2.32
N GLU A 71 -6.21 27.24 1.35
CA GLU A 71 -6.72 28.60 1.57
C GLU A 71 -7.94 28.64 2.49
N LYS A 72 -8.83 27.64 2.39
CA LYS A 72 -10.11 27.62 3.12
C LYS A 72 -10.10 26.75 4.37
N TRP A 73 -8.99 26.12 4.68
CA TRP A 73 -8.90 25.20 5.82
C TRP A 73 -9.18 25.91 7.14
N ALA A 74 -8.54 27.06 7.36
CA ALA A 74 -8.65 27.79 8.63
C ALA A 74 -10.05 28.36 8.90
N ALA A 75 -10.85 28.58 7.85
CA ALA A 75 -12.19 29.14 7.98
C ALA A 75 -13.23 28.11 8.46
N ASP A 76 -13.28 26.95 7.80
CA ASP A 76 -14.29 25.92 8.10
C ASP A 76 -13.85 24.51 7.63
N GLY A 77 -12.54 24.28 7.57
CA GLY A 77 -11.96 23.01 7.13
C GLY A 77 -12.37 21.82 8.00
N PRO A 78 -12.10 20.60 7.52
CA PRO A 78 -12.34 19.40 8.32
C PRO A 78 -11.33 19.35 9.46
N THR A 79 -11.80 19.46 10.70
CA THR A 79 -10.93 19.33 11.88
C THR A 79 -11.20 18.07 12.68
N LYS A 80 -12.26 17.31 12.40
CA LYS A 80 -12.61 16.12 13.20
C LYS A 80 -12.37 14.83 12.44
N GLY A 81 -11.70 13.87 13.07
CA GLY A 81 -11.64 12.49 12.59
C GLY A 81 -13.00 11.80 12.73
N ASN A 82 -13.47 11.11 11.69
CA ASN A 82 -14.80 10.50 11.71
C ASN A 82 -14.94 9.28 12.61
N VAL A 83 -13.83 8.55 12.83
CA VAL A 83 -13.82 7.35 13.67
C VAL A 83 -13.58 7.74 15.12
N THR A 84 -12.51 8.50 15.34
CA THR A 84 -12.02 8.85 16.69
C THR A 84 -12.72 10.06 17.30
N GLY A 85 -13.32 10.94 16.49
CA GLY A 85 -13.85 12.23 16.94
C GLY A 85 -12.78 13.26 17.34
N LYS A 86 -11.50 12.90 17.25
CA LYS A 86 -10.36 13.74 17.64
C LYS A 86 -10.18 14.92 16.70
N GLU A 87 -9.64 16.02 17.23
CA GLU A 87 -9.27 17.19 16.46
C GLU A 87 -7.94 17.00 15.71
N PHE A 88 -7.88 17.46 14.47
CA PHE A 88 -6.75 17.40 13.55
C PHE A 88 -6.59 18.74 12.83
N LYS A 89 -5.35 19.01 12.42
CA LYS A 89 -4.94 20.15 11.63
C LYS A 89 -4.58 19.68 10.22
N LEU A 90 -4.50 20.63 9.28
CA LEU A 90 -4.00 20.37 7.92
C LEU A 90 -2.61 19.70 7.93
N GLY A 91 -1.78 20.02 8.92
CA GLY A 91 -0.46 19.40 9.11
C GLY A 91 -0.52 17.88 9.28
N ASP A 92 -1.58 17.37 9.91
CA ASP A 92 -1.75 15.96 10.26
C ASP A 92 -2.25 15.09 9.10
N VAL A 93 -2.67 15.72 7.99
CA VAL A 93 -3.12 15.00 6.80
C VAL A 93 -1.94 14.28 6.14
N GLU A 94 -2.04 12.95 6.03
CA GLU A 94 -1.05 12.11 5.37
C GLU A 94 -1.32 11.95 3.88
N TYR A 95 -2.59 11.74 3.54
CA TYR A 95 -3.03 11.49 2.16
C TYR A 95 -4.28 12.28 1.82
N VAL A 96 -4.39 12.57 0.53
CA VAL A 96 -5.58 13.13 -0.09
C VAL A 96 -6.17 12.09 -1.02
N VAL A 97 -7.48 11.86 -0.86
CA VAL A 97 -8.25 10.93 -1.70
C VAL A 97 -9.19 11.76 -2.60
N GLY A 98 -9.10 11.54 -3.90
CA GLY A 98 -9.88 12.22 -4.91
C GLY A 98 -9.03 12.94 -5.95
N SER A 99 -9.68 13.79 -6.74
CA SER A 99 -9.09 14.41 -7.92
C SER A 99 -9.27 15.94 -7.89
N LYS A 100 -9.28 16.58 -9.06
CA LYS A 100 -9.47 18.03 -9.15
C LYS A 100 -10.86 18.49 -8.71
N TRP A 101 -11.88 17.64 -8.71
CA TRP A 101 -13.27 18.03 -8.41
C TRP A 101 -13.61 17.95 -6.91
N LYS A 102 -13.18 16.87 -6.27
CA LYS A 102 -13.44 16.62 -4.85
C LYS A 102 -12.25 15.99 -4.16
N GLN A 103 -12.01 16.39 -2.92
CA GLN A 103 -10.92 15.87 -2.09
C GLN A 103 -11.39 15.54 -0.67
N ARG A 104 -10.91 14.40 -0.17
CA ARG A 104 -11.06 13.92 1.20
C ARG A 104 -9.68 13.72 1.80
N PHE A 105 -9.59 13.69 3.12
CA PHE A 105 -8.31 13.77 3.83
C PHE A 105 -8.19 12.62 4.79
N LEU A 106 -7.08 11.89 4.69
CA LEU A 106 -6.73 10.79 5.58
C LEU A 106 -5.71 11.26 6.61
N VAL A 107 -5.98 10.95 7.87
CA VAL A 107 -5.09 11.15 9.01
C VAL A 107 -4.88 9.82 9.72
N LYS A 108 -3.81 9.72 10.51
CA LYS A 108 -3.54 8.55 11.33
C LYS A 108 -4.72 8.24 12.26
N ASN A 109 -5.09 6.97 12.34
CA ASN A 109 -5.98 6.46 13.36
C ASN A 109 -5.14 5.82 14.47
N ASP A 110 -5.13 6.43 15.66
CA ASP A 110 -4.35 5.96 16.80
C ASP A 110 -4.97 4.72 17.47
N GLN A 111 -6.27 4.46 17.27
CA GLN A 111 -6.98 3.30 17.82
C GLN A 111 -6.67 2.00 17.06
N THR A 112 -6.42 2.09 15.76
CA THR A 112 -6.20 0.93 14.87
C THR A 112 -4.79 0.88 14.28
N ASN A 113 -3.99 1.92 14.49
CA ASN A 113 -2.75 2.20 13.76
C ASN A 113 -2.93 2.36 12.23
N GLY A 114 -4.18 2.44 11.75
CA GLY A 114 -4.57 2.62 10.35
C GLY A 114 -4.74 4.08 9.95
N LEU A 115 -5.67 4.35 9.03
CA LEU A 115 -5.99 5.68 8.53
C LEU A 115 -7.50 5.92 8.63
N GLN A 116 -7.90 7.13 8.99
CA GLN A 116 -9.31 7.53 9.03
C GLN A 116 -9.54 8.77 8.18
N PHE A 117 -10.77 8.93 7.69
CA PHE A 117 -11.20 10.17 7.06
C PHE A 117 -11.56 11.24 8.07
N LEU A 118 -11.35 12.49 7.67
CA LEU A 118 -11.93 13.63 8.37
C LEU A 118 -13.39 13.91 7.95
N ASN A 119 -14.08 14.72 8.76
CA ASN A 119 -15.53 14.93 8.72
C ASN A 119 -16.09 15.77 7.56
N LYS A 120 -15.24 16.33 6.71
CA LYS A 120 -15.65 17.08 5.52
C LYS A 120 -14.79 16.74 4.31
N GLN A 121 -15.38 16.91 3.14
CA GLN A 121 -14.70 16.88 1.84
C GLN A 121 -14.76 18.25 1.20
N TYR A 122 -13.78 18.59 0.37
CA TYR A 122 -13.78 19.81 -0.41
C TYR A 122 -14.38 19.56 -1.79
N ASN A 123 -15.28 20.43 -2.24
CA ASN A 123 -15.75 20.50 -3.61
C ASN A 123 -15.15 21.73 -4.29
N SER A 124 -14.26 21.53 -5.25
CA SER A 124 -13.54 22.63 -5.91
C SER A 124 -14.41 23.41 -6.90
N MET A 125 -15.47 22.80 -7.43
CA MET A 125 -16.38 23.45 -8.38
C MET A 125 -17.22 24.52 -7.67
N SER A 126 -17.73 24.22 -6.47
CA SER A 126 -18.46 25.19 -5.64
C SER A 126 -17.55 25.96 -4.70
N GLY A 127 -16.33 25.47 -4.48
CA GLY A 127 -15.39 26.01 -3.50
C GLY A 127 -15.86 25.83 -2.05
N LYS A 128 -16.69 24.83 -1.77
CA LYS A 128 -17.33 24.62 -0.46
C LYS A 128 -16.87 23.33 0.20
N TRP A 129 -16.90 23.33 1.53
CA TRP A 129 -16.84 22.13 2.34
C TRP A 129 -18.20 21.44 2.37
N GLU A 130 -18.20 20.12 2.23
CA GLU A 130 -19.38 19.26 2.30
C GLU A 130 -19.15 18.22 3.40
N ASN A 131 -20.17 17.89 4.20
CA ASN A 131 -20.04 16.85 5.22
C ASN A 131 -19.67 15.50 4.60
N TYR A 132 -18.79 14.76 5.27
CA TYR A 132 -18.36 13.44 4.87
C TYR A 132 -18.17 12.57 6.12
N GLY A 133 -19.08 11.61 6.35
CA GLY A 133 -19.20 10.88 7.62
C GLY A 133 -18.81 9.40 7.55
N ASN A 134 -17.70 9.06 6.91
CA ASN A 134 -17.23 7.67 6.86
C ASN A 134 -16.71 7.23 8.25
N LYS A 135 -17.44 6.32 8.91
CA LYS A 135 -17.17 5.85 10.28
C LYS A 135 -16.22 4.64 10.37
N ASN A 136 -15.61 4.22 9.27
CA ASN A 136 -14.70 3.07 9.26
C ASN A 136 -13.26 3.52 9.00
N ASP A 137 -12.32 2.66 9.42
CA ASP A 137 -10.93 2.78 8.98
C ASP A 137 -10.82 2.57 7.47
N TRP A 138 -9.91 3.30 6.83
CA TRP A 138 -9.66 3.26 5.40
C TRP A 138 -9.37 1.84 4.91
N GLY A 139 -8.50 1.10 5.62
CA GLY A 139 -8.07 -0.24 5.22
C GLY A 139 -9.17 -1.31 5.32
N THR A 140 -10.30 -1.01 5.98
CA THR A 140 -11.38 -1.98 6.15
C THR A 140 -12.38 -1.95 4.99
N ILE A 141 -12.55 -0.79 4.34
CA ILE A 141 -13.66 -0.58 3.40
C ILE A 141 -13.25 0.07 2.07
N CYS A 142 -12.02 0.54 1.95
CA CYS A 142 -11.59 1.32 0.78
C CYS A 142 -10.17 1.00 0.28
N GLY A 143 -9.25 0.73 1.21
CA GLY A 143 -7.82 0.49 0.95
C GLY A 143 -7.45 -0.95 0.70
#